data_AF-A0A2V3IMV3-F1
#
_entry.id   AF-A0A2V3IMV3-F1
#
_cell.length_a   1.000
_cell.length_b   1.000
_cell.length_c   1.000
_cell.angle_alpha   90.00
_cell.angle_beta   90.00
_cell.angle_gamma   90.00
#
_symmetry.space_group_name_H-M   'P 1'
#
loop_
_entity.id
_entity.type
_entity.pdbx_description
1 polymer ?
#
loop_
_entity_poly.entity_id
_entity_poly.type
_entity_poly.pdbx_seq_one_letter_code
_entity_poly.pdbx_strand_id
1 'polypeptide(L)'
;MEENAVPQLLRTNLSHIVLLLLSLGIDNLIDFCFIDAPPLETLLCSPELLYALGALNDKGKLTKLGHRMAELPLEPMMVKALLASEKYKCSEEVTVIWSMSSVNNAVFYRPKPKKMMTDAARAAFARGGGGDHMPLLRCYAQWRDAGFSNHW
;
A
#
# COMPACT_ATOMS: atom_id res chain seq x y z
N MET A 1 30.37 -11.01 -12.85
CA MET A 1 28.94 -11.22 -12.57
C MET A 1 28.87 -11.39 -11.07
N GLU A 2 28.07 -10.58 -10.35
CA GLU A 2 27.98 -10.75 -8.89
C GLU A 2 27.46 -12.16 -8.58
N GLU A 3 28.15 -12.86 -7.69
CA GLU A 3 27.92 -14.29 -7.39
C GLU A 3 26.59 -14.55 -6.67
N ASN A 4 26.01 -13.52 -6.04
CA ASN A 4 24.75 -13.60 -5.30
C ASN A 4 23.90 -12.35 -5.52
N ALA A 5 22.58 -12.53 -5.58
CA ALA A 5 21.64 -11.41 -5.63
C ALA A 5 21.56 -10.70 -4.28
N VAL A 6 21.52 -9.36 -4.30
CA VAL A 6 21.35 -8.54 -3.09
C VAL A 6 20.09 -8.97 -2.32
N PRO A 7 20.14 -9.15 -0.99
CA PRO A 7 18.98 -9.51 -0.18
C PRO A 7 17.79 -8.54 -0.36
N GLN A 8 16.56 -9.02 -0.19
CA GLN A 8 15.36 -8.18 -0.32
C GLN A 8 15.26 -7.14 0.79
N LEU A 9 15.71 -7.50 2.00
CA LEU A 9 15.72 -6.63 3.17
C LEU A 9 16.51 -5.33 2.92
N LEU A 10 17.55 -5.37 2.09
CA LEU A 10 18.37 -4.21 1.73
C LEU A 10 17.77 -3.36 0.60
N ARG A 11 16.69 -3.84 -0.05
CA ARG A 11 16.14 -3.25 -1.28
C ARG A 11 14.69 -2.77 -1.16
N THR A 12 14.07 -2.93 0.00
CA THR A 12 12.63 -2.67 0.20
C THR A 12 12.38 -1.71 1.35
N ASN A 13 11.19 -1.11 1.35
CA ASN A 13 10.75 -0.26 2.45
C ASN A 13 10.54 -1.13 3.71
N LEU A 14 11.17 -0.74 4.82
CA LEU A 14 11.14 -1.51 6.07
C LEU A 14 9.97 -1.15 6.98
N SER A 15 9.10 -0.21 6.61
CA SER A 15 8.04 0.31 7.50
C SER A 15 7.10 -0.78 7.99
N HIS A 16 6.69 -1.69 7.12
CA HIS A 16 5.86 -2.84 7.51
C HIS A 16 6.62 -3.80 8.44
N ILE A 17 7.89 -4.08 8.14
CA ILE A 17 8.74 -4.97 8.94
C ILE A 17 8.99 -4.37 10.34
N VAL A 18 9.30 -3.07 10.41
CA VAL A 18 9.51 -2.36 11.67
C VAL A 18 8.23 -2.34 12.50
N LEU A 19 7.07 -2.09 11.88
CA LEU A 19 5.78 -2.18 12.57
C LEU A 19 5.55 -3.57 13.17
N LEU A 20 5.88 -4.62 12.42
CA LEU A 20 5.76 -6.00 12.88
C LEU A 20 6.73 -6.31 14.02
N LEU A 21 8.01 -5.95 13.91
CA LEU A 21 9.02 -6.15 14.96
C LEU A 21 8.61 -5.45 16.27
N LEU A 22 8.14 -4.21 16.18
CA LEU A 22 7.63 -3.47 17.34
C LEU A 22 6.38 -4.14 17.94
N SER A 23 5.52 -4.73 17.10
CA SER A 23 4.32 -5.45 17.59
C SER A 23 4.66 -6.74 18.33
N LEU A 24 5.81 -7.35 18.01
CA LEU A 24 6.37 -8.51 18.70
C LEU A 24 7.10 -8.13 20.01
N GLY A 25 7.22 -6.84 20.34
CA GLY A 25 7.93 -6.35 21.52
C GLY A 25 9.43 -6.15 21.33
N ILE A 26 9.92 -6.15 20.07
CA ILE A 26 11.32 -5.88 19.75
C ILE A 26 11.49 -4.37 19.58
N ASP A 27 11.86 -3.68 20.66
CA ASP A 27 12.03 -2.22 20.66
C ASP A 27 13.39 -1.77 20.12
N ASN A 28 14.44 -2.56 20.36
CA ASN A 28 15.80 -2.21 19.98
C ASN A 28 16.12 -2.77 18.58
N LEU A 29 15.78 -1.98 17.56
CA LEU A 29 15.98 -2.33 16.16
C LEU A 29 17.46 -2.28 15.75
N ILE A 30 18.30 -1.52 16.47
CA ILE A 30 19.74 -1.38 16.15
C ILE A 30 20.49 -2.65 16.55
N ASP A 31 20.20 -3.18 17.74
CA ASP A 31 20.83 -4.40 18.24
C ASP A 31 20.10 -5.68 17.79
N PHE A 32 19.11 -5.56 16.91
CA PHE A 32 18.40 -6.73 16.38
C PHE A 32 19.32 -7.52 15.45
N CYS A 33 19.42 -8.83 15.68
CA CYS A 33 20.27 -9.75 14.90
C CYS A 33 19.69 -10.02 13.50
N PHE A 34 19.75 -9.03 12.60
CA PHE A 34 19.49 -9.25 11.18
C PHE A 34 20.56 -10.17 10.57
N ILE A 35 20.16 -11.05 9.66
CA ILE A 35 21.10 -11.89 8.89
C ILE A 35 21.98 -10.99 8.02
N ASP A 36 21.35 -10.04 7.32
CA ASP A 36 22.01 -8.95 6.60
C ASP A 36 21.41 -7.63 7.07
N ALA A 37 22.14 -6.87 7.88
CA ALA A 37 21.62 -5.66 8.49
C ALA A 37 21.33 -4.57 7.43
N PRO A 38 20.13 -3.96 7.44
CA PRO A 38 19.83 -2.85 6.56
C PRO A 38 20.62 -1.59 6.93
N PRO A 39 20.79 -0.64 6.00
CA PRO A 39 21.38 0.66 6.31
C PRO A 39 20.63 1.34 7.45
N LEU A 40 21.38 1.96 8.37
CA LEU A 40 20.83 2.64 9.53
C LEU A 40 19.82 3.74 9.13
N GLU A 41 20.09 4.45 8.04
CA GLU A 41 19.20 5.47 7.50
C GLU A 41 17.80 4.90 7.19
N THR A 42 17.71 3.78 6.46
CA THR A 42 16.45 3.09 6.15
C THR A 42 15.72 2.62 7.42
N LEU A 43 16.49 2.16 8.41
CA LEU A 43 15.99 1.70 9.70
C LEU A 43 15.45 2.85 10.56
N LEU A 44 15.94 4.08 10.38
CA LEU A 44 15.45 5.29 11.06
C LEU A 44 14.27 5.96 10.34
N CYS A 45 14.27 5.99 9.00
CA CYS A 45 13.15 6.55 8.22
C CYS A 45 11.81 5.81 8.45
N SER A 46 11.88 4.52 8.76
CA SER A 46 10.70 3.67 8.96
C SER A 46 9.92 4.04 10.24
N PRO A 47 10.54 4.12 11.43
CA PRO A 47 9.92 4.69 12.63
C PRO A 47 9.40 6.12 12.45
N GLU A 48 10.10 7.00 11.72
CA GLU A 48 9.64 8.37 11.45
C GLU A 48 8.31 8.37 10.69
N LEU A 49 8.18 7.54 9.65
CA LEU A 49 6.92 7.38 8.94
C LEU A 49 5.82 6.83 9.86
N LEU A 50 6.13 5.80 10.66
CA LEU A 50 5.15 5.20 11.57
C LEU A 50 4.69 6.20 12.66
N TYR A 51 5.58 7.07 13.12
CA TYR A 51 5.24 8.19 13.99
C TYR A 51 4.31 9.19 13.30
N ALA A 52 4.64 9.60 12.06
CA ALA A 52 3.80 10.51 11.26
C ALA A 52 2.40 9.93 10.97
N LEU A 53 2.27 8.60 10.80
CA LEU A 53 0.99 7.92 10.64
C LEU A 53 0.21 7.76 11.96
N GLY A 54 0.84 8.05 13.11
CA GLY A 54 0.28 7.87 14.45
C GLY A 54 0.30 6.43 14.95
N ALA A 55 1.06 5.55 14.31
CA ALA A 55 1.29 4.18 14.76
C ALA A 55 2.18 4.14 16.01
N LEU A 56 3.11 5.10 16.14
CA LEU A 56 3.99 5.28 17.29
C LEU A 56 3.66 6.56 18.06
N ASN A 57 3.98 6.57 19.35
CA ASN A 57 3.94 7.79 20.19
C ASN A 57 5.34 8.43 20.31
N ASP A 58 5.42 9.56 21.03
CA ASP A 58 6.67 10.31 21.23
C ASP A 58 7.79 9.51 21.94
N LYS A 59 7.44 8.39 22.56
CA LYS A 59 8.38 7.47 23.23
C LYS A 59 8.79 6.29 22.33
N GLY A 60 8.38 6.28 21.06
CA GLY A 60 8.66 5.19 20.11
C GLY A 60 7.86 3.90 20.38
N LYS A 61 6.80 3.97 21.21
CA LYS A 61 5.95 2.80 21.53
C LYS A 61 4.71 2.77 20.65
N LEU A 62 4.25 1.55 20.35
CA LEU A 62 3.02 1.35 19.58
C LEU A 62 1.80 1.95 20.29
N THR A 63 0.99 2.65 19.52
CA THR A 63 -0.31 3.15 19.96
C THR A 63 -1.39 2.08 19.74
N LYS A 64 -2.61 2.31 20.25
CA LYS A 64 -3.77 1.46 19.92
C LYS A 64 -4.01 1.37 18.40
N LEU A 65 -3.75 2.46 17.68
CA LEU A 65 -3.81 2.49 16.22
C LEU A 65 -2.70 1.62 15.63
N GLY A 66 -1.46 1.75 16.11
CA GLY A 66 -0.32 0.94 15.65
C GLY A 66 -0.56 -0.57 15.82
N HIS A 67 -1.16 -0.99 16.93
CA HIS A 67 -1.54 -2.41 17.12
C HIS A 67 -2.56 -2.88 16.09
N ARG A 68 -3.65 -2.12 15.86
CA ARG A 68 -4.62 -2.44 14.79
C ARG A 68 -3.97 -2.43 13.41
N MET A 69 -2.95 -1.59 13.21
CA MET A 69 -2.25 -1.54 11.94
C MET A 69 -1.42 -2.79 11.68
N ALA A 70 -0.81 -3.37 12.71
CA ALA A 70 0.00 -4.58 12.62
C ALA A 70 -0.82 -5.86 12.32
N GLU A 71 -2.14 -5.82 12.53
CA GLU A 71 -3.04 -6.95 12.24
C GLU A 71 -3.28 -7.18 10.74
N LEU A 72 -3.01 -6.18 9.89
CA LEU A 72 -3.28 -6.25 8.46
C LEU A 72 -1.98 -6.47 7.64
N PRO A 73 -1.97 -7.43 6.68
CA PRO A 73 -0.80 -7.72 5.85
C PRO A 73 -0.69 -6.72 4.68
N LEU A 74 -0.72 -5.43 4.99
CA LEU A 74 -0.69 -4.33 4.03
C LEU A 74 0.36 -3.29 4.45
N GLU A 75 0.75 -2.44 3.50
CA GLU A 75 1.64 -1.31 3.77
C GLU A 75 1.01 -0.35 4.80
N PRO A 76 1.78 0.19 5.78
CA PRO A 76 1.25 1.04 6.85
C PRO A 76 0.40 2.22 6.37
N MET A 77 0.75 2.83 5.23
CA MET A 77 -0.05 3.92 4.66
C MET A 77 -1.44 3.46 4.20
N MET A 78 -1.54 2.28 3.57
CA MET A 78 -2.81 1.71 3.10
C MET A 78 -3.70 1.34 4.27
N VAL A 79 -3.11 0.70 5.29
CA VAL A 79 -3.78 0.35 6.54
C VAL A 79 -4.31 1.60 7.24
N LYS A 80 -3.51 2.67 7.32
CA LYS A 80 -3.95 3.93 7.92
C LYS A 80 -5.14 4.52 7.19
N ALA A 81 -5.11 4.53 5.85
CA ALA A 81 -6.22 5.02 5.03
C ALA A 81 -7.48 4.18 5.25
N LEU A 82 -7.35 2.85 5.31
CA LEU A 82 -8.46 1.95 5.57
C LEU A 82 -9.07 2.16 6.96
N LEU A 83 -8.25 2.25 8.02
CA LEU A 83 -8.74 2.53 9.36
C LEU A 83 -9.39 3.92 9.48
N ALA A 84 -8.87 4.91 8.76
CA ALA A 84 -9.46 6.25 8.73
C ALA A 84 -10.80 6.30 7.98
N SER A 85 -10.98 5.45 6.97
CA SER A 85 -12.18 5.40 6.13
C SER A 85 -13.47 5.15 6.92
N GLU A 86 -13.38 4.45 8.05
CA GLU A 86 -14.52 4.18 8.95
C GLU A 86 -15.16 5.50 9.42
N LYS A 87 -14.33 6.49 9.78
CA LYS A 87 -14.78 7.81 10.21
C LYS A 87 -15.46 8.60 9.08
N TYR A 88 -15.00 8.42 7.85
CA TYR A 88 -15.52 9.10 6.67
C TYR A 88 -16.66 8.35 5.99
N LYS A 89 -17.02 7.15 6.49
CA LYS A 89 -18.06 6.28 5.94
C LYS A 89 -17.81 5.90 4.47
N CYS A 90 -16.54 5.73 4.09
CA CYS A 90 -16.12 5.37 2.73
C CYS A 90 -15.23 4.11 2.69
N SER A 91 -15.49 3.17 3.61
CA SER A 91 -14.66 1.98 3.75
C SER A 91 -14.74 1.04 2.57
N GLU A 92 -15.91 0.94 1.91
CA GLU A 92 -16.07 0.12 0.72
C GLU A 92 -15.22 0.67 -0.43
N GLU A 93 -15.32 1.97 -0.68
CA GLU A 93 -14.60 2.64 -1.77
C GLU A 93 -13.09 2.60 -1.56
N VAL A 94 -12.62 2.87 -0.34
CA VAL A 94 -11.20 2.81 0.00
C VAL A 94 -10.65 1.39 -0.15
N THR A 95 -11.41 0.38 0.28
CA THR A 95 -11.03 -1.04 0.11
C THR A 95 -10.88 -1.37 -1.38
N VAL A 96 -11.87 -1.01 -2.19
CA VAL A 96 -11.84 -1.24 -3.65
C VAL A 96 -10.65 -0.54 -4.29
N ILE A 97 -10.37 0.71 -3.95
CA ILE A 97 -9.24 1.46 -4.51
C ILE A 97 -7.91 0.75 -4.23
N TRP A 98 -7.70 0.28 -3.00
CA TRP A 98 -6.46 -0.42 -2.64
C TRP A 98 -6.37 -1.81 -3.28
N SER A 99 -7.48 -2.55 -3.37
CA SER A 99 -7.54 -3.82 -4.10
C SER A 99 -7.23 -3.64 -5.59
N MET A 100 -7.74 -2.57 -6.21
CA MET A 100 -7.48 -2.27 -7.62
C MET A 100 -6.04 -1.77 -7.84
N SER A 101 -5.46 -1.09 -6.85
CA SER A 101 -4.08 -0.59 -6.92
C SER A 101 -3.04 -1.71 -6.75
N SER A 102 -3.35 -2.77 -5.99
CA SER A 102 -2.44 -3.91 -5.79
C SER A 102 -2.26 -4.77 -7.05
N VAL A 103 -3.25 -4.81 -7.94
CA VAL A 103 -3.20 -5.54 -9.22
C VAL A 103 -2.55 -4.73 -10.37
N ASN A 104 -2.13 -3.49 -10.10
CA ASN A 104 -1.35 -2.62 -10.98
C ASN A 104 -1.92 -2.54 -12.43
N ASN A 105 -1.05 -2.55 -13.46
CA ASN A 105 -1.41 -2.36 -14.87
C ASN A 105 -2.21 -3.51 -15.50
N ALA A 106 -2.60 -4.54 -14.75
CA ALA A 106 -3.44 -5.62 -15.27
C ALA A 106 -4.85 -5.12 -15.63
N VAL A 107 -5.36 -4.11 -14.91
CA VAL A 107 -6.70 -3.55 -15.11
C VAL A 107 -6.81 -2.82 -16.45
N PHE A 108 -5.84 -1.97 -16.77
CA PHE A 108 -5.82 -1.19 -18.01
C PHE A 108 -4.81 -1.77 -19.00
N TYR A 109 -5.21 -2.85 -19.67
CA TYR A 109 -4.38 -3.46 -20.71
C TYR A 109 -4.19 -2.52 -21.92
N ARG A 110 -2.93 -2.30 -22.30
CA ARG A 110 -2.56 -1.31 -23.33
C ARG A 110 -1.72 -1.94 -24.46
N PRO A 111 -2.33 -2.64 -25.42
CA PRO A 111 -1.62 -3.21 -26.55
C PRO A 111 -1.16 -2.11 -27.52
N LYS A 112 0.11 -2.18 -27.96
CA LYS A 112 0.72 -1.22 -28.90
C LYS A 112 -0.15 -0.86 -30.12
N PRO A 113 -0.79 -1.81 -30.86
CA PRO A 113 -1.58 -1.48 -32.05
C PRO A 113 -2.91 -0.77 -31.75
N LYS A 114 -3.50 -0.95 -30.55
CA LYS A 114 -4.79 -0.33 -30.16
C LYS A 114 -4.61 0.72 -29.06
N LYS A 115 -3.43 1.32 -28.98
CA LYS A 115 -3.06 2.34 -27.98
C LYS A 115 -4.07 3.49 -27.92
N MET A 116 -4.46 4.04 -29.08
CA MET A 116 -5.39 5.17 -29.15
C MET A 116 -6.78 4.83 -28.59
N MET A 117 -7.29 3.63 -28.89
CA MET A 117 -8.60 3.17 -28.39
C MET A 117 -8.57 2.89 -26.88
N THR A 118 -7.49 2.27 -26.39
CA THR A 118 -7.33 1.96 -24.96
C THR A 118 -7.08 3.21 -24.12
N ASP A 119 -6.34 4.18 -24.63
CA ASP A 119 -6.16 5.48 -23.98
C ASP A 119 -7.49 6.26 -23.93
N ALA A 120 -8.32 6.20 -24.98
CA ALA A 120 -9.65 6.80 -24.98
C ALA A 120 -10.61 6.15 -23.97
N ALA A 121 -10.58 4.81 -23.86
CA ALA A 121 -11.36 4.07 -22.86
C ALA A 121 -10.93 4.41 -21.42
N ARG A 122 -9.62 4.43 -21.14
CA ARG A 122 -9.09 4.86 -19.84
C ARG A 122 -9.47 6.30 -19.53
N ALA A 123 -9.38 7.20 -20.51
CA ALA A 123 -9.78 8.59 -20.35
C ALA A 123 -11.27 8.73 -20.02
N ALA A 124 -12.14 7.83 -20.51
CA ALA A 124 -13.55 7.83 -20.15
C ALA A 124 -13.77 7.61 -18.64
N PHE A 125 -13.02 6.70 -18.01
CA PHE A 125 -13.06 6.51 -16.55
C PHE A 125 -12.50 7.70 -15.76
N ALA A 126 -11.60 8.48 -16.36
CA ALA A 126 -11.05 9.69 -15.76
C ALA A 126 -11.99 10.92 -15.84
N ARG A 127 -13.02 10.89 -16.70
CA ARG A 127 -14.02 11.95 -16.80
C ARG A 127 -14.80 12.04 -15.48
N GLY A 128 -14.61 13.14 -14.75
CA GLY A 128 -15.18 13.36 -13.42
C GLY A 128 -14.17 13.83 -12.38
N GLY A 129 -12.88 13.93 -12.73
CA GLY A 129 -11.84 14.43 -11.83
C GLY A 129 -11.60 13.51 -10.63
N GLY A 130 -10.84 14.01 -9.64
CA GLY A 130 -10.59 13.32 -8.38
C GLY A 130 -9.29 12.50 -8.28
N GLY A 131 -8.35 12.70 -9.21
CA GLY A 131 -7.04 12.04 -9.20
C GLY A 131 -7.05 10.59 -9.71
N ASP A 132 -5.91 9.92 -9.64
CA ASP A 132 -5.67 8.63 -10.31
C ASP A 132 -6.37 7.43 -9.66
N HIS A 133 -6.83 7.56 -8.41
CA HIS A 133 -7.56 6.50 -7.71
C HIS A 133 -9.04 6.41 -8.11
N MET A 134 -9.67 7.53 -8.45
CA MET A 134 -11.10 7.55 -8.81
C MET A 134 -11.45 6.77 -10.09
N PRO A 135 -10.62 6.79 -11.15
CA PRO A 135 -10.79 5.92 -12.30
C PRO A 135 -10.85 4.43 -11.94
N LEU A 136 -10.03 3.97 -10.97
CA LEU A 136 -10.02 2.57 -10.54
C LEU A 136 -11.34 2.19 -9.86
N LEU A 137 -11.85 3.06 -8.99
CA LEU A 137 -13.14 2.87 -8.33
C LEU A 137 -14.28 2.82 -9.35
N ARG A 138 -14.31 3.74 -10.32
CA ARG A 138 -15.33 3.78 -11.38
C ARG A 138 -15.26 2.55 -12.28
N CYS A 139 -14.06 2.08 -12.61
CA CYS A 139 -13.85 0.86 -13.39
C CYS A 139 -14.42 -0.36 -12.65
N TYR A 140 -14.08 -0.53 -11.37
CA TYR A 140 -14.64 -1.60 -10.55
C TYR A 140 -16.16 -1.51 -10.41
N ALA A 141 -16.71 -0.31 -10.18
CA ALA A 141 -18.15 -0.11 -10.06
C ALA A 141 -18.88 -0.50 -11.36
N GLN A 142 -18.40 -0.07 -12.53
CA GLN A 142 -18.98 -0.48 -13.81
C GLN A 142 -18.86 -1.99 -14.04
N TRP A 143 -17.75 -2.61 -13.65
CA TRP A 143 -17.57 -4.05 -13.78
C TRP A 143 -18.49 -4.87 -12.87
N ARG A 144 -18.71 -4.38 -11.65
CA ARG A 144 -19.71 -4.92 -10.72
C ARG A 144 -21.13 -4.79 -11.28
N ASP A 145 -21.50 -3.62 -11.81
CA ASP A 145 -22.83 -3.37 -12.36
C ASP A 145 -23.09 -4.19 -13.64
N ALA A 146 -22.04 -4.55 -14.38
CA ALA A 146 -22.08 -5.50 -15.50
C ALA A 146 -22.15 -6.97 -15.05
N GLY A 147 -22.29 -7.25 -13.75
CA GLY A 147 -22.42 -8.61 -13.21
C GLY A 147 -21.12 -9.41 -13.23
N PHE A 148 -19.97 -8.76 -13.07
CA PHE A 148 -18.64 -9.40 -13.10
C PHE A 148 -18.35 -10.14 -14.42
N SER A 149 -18.86 -9.61 -15.52
CA SER A 149 -18.71 -10.20 -16.85
C SER A 149 -17.25 -10.22 -17.30
N ASN A 150 -16.84 -11.32 -17.93
CA ASN A 150 -15.54 -11.43 -18.59
C ASN A 150 -15.48 -10.70 -19.95
N HIS A 151 -16.64 -10.36 -20.52
CA HIS A 151 -16.74 -9.66 -21.80
C HIS A 151 -16.69 -8.13 -21.64
N TRP A 152 -16.85 -7.63 -20.41
CA TRP A 152 -16.87 -6.22 -20.08
C TRP A 152 -15.49 -5.78 -19.56
#